data_AF-A0A966CIK8-F1
#
_entry.id   AF-A0A966CIK8-F1
#
_cell.length_a   1.000
_cell.length_b   1.000
_cell.length_c   1.000
_cell.angle_alpha   90.00
_cell.angle_beta   90.00
_cell.angle_gamma   90.00
#
_symmetry.space_group_name_H-M   'P 1'
#
loop_
_entity.id
_entity.type
_entity.pdbx_description
1 polymer ?
#
loop_
_entity_poly.entity_id
_entity_poly.type
_entity_poly.pdbx_seq_one_letter_code
_entity_poly.pdbx_strand_id
1 'polypeptide(L)'
;VGHIMAPRSGLMGLMNDTTSSFMEVLDAKLARLHMPSKLAGEYELIDLVKPNIFAVCLPRREDVGPQALARGGYQNLVKYPIRVTTQVYELEGTLEWAGRFDFSTVMVEGTRDFVPLYDTTLTAILIPSLRIESPALLFNRKQVDILALLSHRKET
;
A
#
# COMPACT_ATOMS: atom_id res chain seq x y z
N VAL A 1 12.72 -3.35 7.31
CA VAL A 1 12.47 -4.63 6.59
C VAL A 1 12.25 -5.71 7.63
N GLY A 2 11.26 -6.57 7.47
CA GLY A 2 10.96 -7.68 8.38
C GLY A 2 10.01 -8.68 7.71
N HIS A 3 9.63 -9.73 8.44
CA HIS A 3 8.78 -10.81 7.95
C HIS A 3 7.38 -10.74 8.56
N ILE A 4 6.35 -10.84 7.71
CA ILE A 4 4.95 -10.90 8.15
C ILE A 4 4.43 -12.31 7.90
N MET A 5 3.91 -12.95 8.94
CA MET A 5 3.25 -14.24 8.81
C MET A 5 1.82 -14.03 8.29
N ALA A 6 1.68 -14.00 6.96
CA ALA A 6 0.38 -13.81 6.33
C ALA A 6 -0.49 -15.08 6.44
N PRO A 7 -1.77 -14.96 6.82
CA PRO A 7 -2.73 -16.07 6.79
C PRO A 7 -3.00 -16.54 5.34
N ARG A 8 -3.77 -17.62 5.16
CA ARG A 8 -4.14 -18.14 3.82
C ARG A 8 -4.82 -17.10 2.91
N SER A 9 -5.45 -16.10 3.49
CA SER A 9 -6.02 -14.95 2.77
C SER A 9 -4.99 -13.94 2.26
N GLY A 10 -3.69 -14.20 2.50
CA GLY A 10 -2.58 -13.32 2.17
C GLY A 10 -2.55 -12.04 2.99
N LEU A 11 -1.63 -11.15 2.64
CA LEU A 11 -1.46 -9.88 3.33
C LEU A 11 -2.70 -8.99 3.17
N MET A 12 -3.37 -9.02 2.02
CA MET A 12 -4.57 -8.23 1.82
C MET A 12 -5.68 -8.60 2.82
N GLY A 13 -5.88 -9.89 3.10
CA GLY A 13 -6.81 -10.33 4.13
C GLY A 13 -6.38 -9.93 5.54
N LEU A 14 -5.08 -10.03 5.85
CA LEU A 14 -4.55 -9.60 7.15
C LEU A 14 -4.74 -8.09 7.37
N MET A 15 -4.41 -7.27 6.38
CA MET A 15 -4.47 -5.81 6.49
C MET A 15 -5.91 -5.27 6.56
N ASN A 16 -6.85 -5.98 5.93
CA ASN A 16 -8.27 -5.60 5.90
C ASN A 16 -9.15 -6.39 6.86
N ASP A 17 -8.55 -7.18 7.77
CA ASP A 17 -9.28 -7.86 8.83
C ASP A 17 -9.84 -6.83 9.82
N THR A 18 -11.16 -6.76 9.91
CA THR A 18 -11.88 -5.83 10.80
C THR A 18 -11.93 -6.30 12.25
N THR A 19 -11.57 -7.56 12.52
CA THR A 19 -11.58 -8.13 13.87
C THR A 19 -10.32 -7.81 14.67
N SER A 20 -9.23 -7.41 13.99
CA SER A 20 -7.96 -7.02 14.62
C SER A 20 -7.40 -5.74 13.99
N SER A 21 -7.09 -4.75 14.81
CA SER A 21 -6.41 -3.51 14.39
C SER A 21 -4.89 -3.56 14.56
N PHE A 22 -4.33 -4.73 14.89
CA PHE A 22 -2.91 -4.91 15.17
C PHE A 22 -2.31 -6.00 14.27
N MET A 23 -1.02 -5.89 14.00
CA MET A 23 -0.26 -6.91 13.30
C MET A 23 1.16 -7.00 13.84
N GLU A 24 1.75 -8.19 13.71
CA GLU A 24 3.11 -8.47 14.13
C GLU A 24 4.05 -8.52 12.92
N VAL A 25 5.27 -8.03 13.11
CA VAL A 25 6.37 -8.17 12.16
C VAL A 25 7.57 -8.76 12.88
N LEU A 26 8.09 -9.87 12.37
CA LEU A 26 9.25 -10.59 12.88
C LEU A 26 10.55 -10.05 12.26
N ASP A 27 11.64 -10.11 13.03
CA ASP A 27 12.99 -9.72 12.61
C ASP A 27 13.03 -8.35 11.92
N ALA A 28 12.36 -7.38 12.54
CA ALA A 28 12.10 -6.07 11.94
C ALA A 28 13.27 -5.11 12.16
N LYS A 29 13.77 -4.56 11.05
CA LYS A 29 14.72 -3.45 11.01
C LYS A 29 13.97 -2.13 10.86
N LEU A 30 14.13 -1.25 11.85
CA LEU A 30 13.54 0.07 11.88
C LEU A 30 14.55 1.12 11.39
N ALA A 31 14.14 1.99 10.48
CA ALA A 31 14.93 3.12 10.01
C ALA A 31 14.08 4.40 10.06
N ARG A 32 14.73 5.55 10.20
CA ARG A 32 14.06 6.86 10.18
C ARG A 32 13.99 7.37 8.74
N LEU A 33 12.89 8.04 8.39
CA LEU A 33 12.69 8.54 7.02
C LEU A 33 13.81 9.47 6.55
N HIS A 34 14.31 10.36 7.42
CA HIS A 34 15.35 11.33 7.07
C HIS A 34 16.77 10.74 6.99
N MET A 35 16.97 9.52 7.49
CA MET A 35 18.26 8.79 7.47
C MET A 35 18.00 7.30 7.21
N PRO A 36 17.51 6.92 6.02
CA PRO A 36 17.06 5.56 5.76
C PRO A 36 18.20 4.53 5.76
N SER A 37 19.43 4.96 5.50
CA SER A 37 20.63 4.11 5.56
C SER A 37 21.09 3.80 6.99
N LYS A 38 20.58 4.51 8.00
CA LYS A 38 20.95 4.31 9.40
C LYS A 38 19.79 3.64 10.15
N LEU A 39 20.01 2.39 10.54
CA LEU A 39 19.05 1.67 11.38
C LEU A 39 18.92 2.36 12.74
N ALA A 40 17.67 2.59 13.13
CA ALA A 40 17.30 3.09 14.46
C ALA A 40 17.27 1.94 15.49
N GLY A 41 16.97 0.73 15.04
CA GLY A 41 16.94 -0.47 15.87
C GLY A 41 16.62 -1.72 15.05
N GLU A 42 16.96 -2.87 15.62
CA GLU A 42 16.54 -4.20 15.16
C GLU A 42 15.77 -4.87 16.30
N TYR A 43 14.66 -5.50 15.96
CA TYR A 43 13.73 -6.09 16.92
C TYR A 43 13.32 -7.48 16.44
N GLU A 44 13.30 -8.46 17.34
CA GLU A 44 12.79 -9.81 17.01
C GLU A 44 11.29 -9.79 16.66
N LEU A 45 10.53 -8.93 17.33
CA LEU A 45 9.10 -8.74 17.13
C LEU A 45 8.74 -7.26 17.31
N ILE A 46 7.95 -6.71 16.39
CA ILE A 46 7.28 -5.41 16.56
C ILE A 46 5.77 -5.55 16.32
N ASP A 47 4.99 -4.89 17.16
CA ASP A 47 3.55 -4.72 16.99
C ASP A 47 3.26 -3.40 16.27
N LEU A 48 2.45 -3.47 15.22
CA LEU A 48 2.01 -2.32 14.45
C LEU A 48 0.50 -2.15 14.54
N VAL A 49 0.08 -0.89 14.65
CA VAL A 49 -1.33 -0.48 14.65
C VAL A 49 -1.75 -0.21 13.20
N LYS A 50 -2.58 -1.09 12.61
CA LYS A 50 -2.94 -1.05 11.17
C LYS A 50 -3.44 0.32 10.72
N PRO A 51 -4.36 1.02 11.43
CA PRO A 51 -4.79 2.36 11.02
C PRO A 51 -3.67 3.41 10.85
N ASN A 52 -2.55 3.24 11.54
CA ASN A 52 -1.40 4.16 11.50
C ASN A 52 -0.36 3.77 10.43
N ILE A 53 -0.54 2.63 9.76
CA ILE A 53 0.33 2.22 8.66
C ILE A 53 -0.18 2.88 7.38
N PHE A 54 0.68 3.66 6.73
CA PHE A 54 0.36 4.25 5.44
C PHE A 54 0.48 3.24 4.30
N ALA A 55 1.62 2.56 4.20
CA ALA A 55 1.93 1.68 3.10
C ALA A 55 2.71 0.45 3.54
N VAL A 56 2.46 -0.67 2.88
CA VAL A 56 3.26 -1.91 2.99
C VAL A 56 3.77 -2.28 1.61
N CYS A 57 5.08 -2.15 1.41
CA CYS A 57 5.76 -2.46 0.15
C CYS A 57 6.14 -3.94 0.10
N LEU A 58 5.87 -4.60 -1.02
CA LEU A 58 6.09 -6.03 -1.22
C LEU A 58 7.14 -6.29 -2.31
N PRO A 59 7.99 -7.31 -2.16
CA PRO A 59 8.99 -7.63 -3.15
C PRO A 59 8.37 -8.32 -4.39
N ARG A 60 7.18 -8.93 -4.26
CA ARG A 60 6.51 -9.63 -5.35
C ARG A 60 5.01 -9.36 -5.34
N ARG A 61 4.37 -9.48 -6.51
CA ARG A 61 2.93 -9.17 -6.67
C ARG A 61 2.04 -10.21 -5.99
N GLU A 62 2.47 -11.47 -6.00
CA GLU A 62 1.79 -12.60 -5.39
C GLU A 62 1.74 -12.51 -3.86
N ASP A 63 2.63 -11.74 -3.23
CA ASP A 63 2.67 -11.57 -1.77
C ASP A 63 1.46 -10.76 -1.26
N VAL A 64 0.72 -10.08 -2.14
CA VAL A 64 -0.57 -9.43 -1.81
C VAL A 64 -1.59 -10.46 -1.32
N GLY A 65 -1.55 -11.69 -1.84
CA GLY A 65 -2.49 -12.75 -1.53
C GLY A 65 -3.30 -13.25 -2.74
N PRO A 66 -4.31 -14.10 -2.49
CA PRO A 66 -5.11 -14.71 -3.55
C PRO A 66 -5.71 -13.65 -4.49
N GLN A 67 -5.53 -13.86 -5.79
CA GLN A 67 -5.99 -12.94 -6.84
C GLN A 67 -7.48 -12.60 -6.73
N ALA A 68 -8.33 -13.57 -6.38
CA ALA A 68 -9.76 -13.33 -6.15
C ALA A 68 -10.03 -12.32 -5.03
N LEU A 69 -9.22 -12.37 -3.96
CA LEU A 69 -9.32 -11.41 -2.86
C LEU A 69 -8.79 -10.06 -3.33
N ALA A 70 -7.56 -10.01 -3.86
CA ALA A 70 -6.90 -8.78 -4.31
C ALA A 70 -7.74 -8.00 -5.36
N ARG A 71 -8.42 -8.72 -6.26
CA ARG A 71 -9.15 -8.18 -7.41
C ARG A 71 -10.66 -8.03 -7.20
N GLY A 72 -11.19 -8.57 -6.09
CA GLY A 72 -12.63 -8.50 -5.78
C GLY A 72 -13.53 -9.35 -6.70
N GLY A 73 -12.99 -10.36 -7.39
CA GLY A 73 -13.75 -11.24 -8.28
C GLY A 73 -12.99 -11.68 -9.54
N TYR A 74 -13.72 -12.25 -10.50
CA TYR A 74 -13.19 -12.77 -11.79
C TYR A 74 -13.39 -11.80 -12.97
N GLN A 75 -13.70 -10.53 -12.72
CA GLN A 75 -13.93 -9.57 -13.80
C GLN A 75 -12.63 -9.16 -14.48
N ASN A 76 -12.74 -8.76 -15.76
CA ASN A 76 -11.62 -8.14 -16.48
C ASN A 76 -11.23 -6.84 -15.77
N LEU A 77 -9.96 -6.75 -15.38
CA LEU A 77 -9.42 -5.59 -14.70
C LEU A 77 -8.92 -4.56 -15.70
N VAL A 78 -9.36 -3.33 -15.48
CA VAL A 78 -8.82 -2.16 -16.16
C VAL A 78 -7.68 -1.61 -15.32
N LYS A 79 -6.59 -1.24 -15.99
CA LYS A 79 -5.41 -0.65 -15.37
C LYS A 79 -5.53 0.87 -15.38
N TYR A 80 -5.53 1.47 -14.20
CA TYR A 80 -5.58 2.91 -14.01
C TYR A 80 -4.26 3.38 -13.41
N PRO A 81 -3.39 4.02 -14.19
CA PRO A 81 -2.21 4.69 -13.65
C PRO A 81 -2.69 5.86 -12.78
N ILE A 82 -2.33 5.85 -11.51
CA ILE A 82 -2.76 6.84 -10.53
C ILE A 82 -1.56 7.45 -9.79
N ARG A 83 -1.79 8.67 -9.28
CA ARG A 83 -0.96 9.30 -8.26
C ARG A 83 -1.78 9.46 -6.99
N VAL A 84 -1.19 9.13 -5.86
CA VAL A 84 -1.76 9.28 -4.52
C VAL A 84 -0.83 10.16 -3.70
N THR A 85 -1.35 11.13 -2.96
CA THR A 85 -0.56 11.95 -2.05
C THR A 85 -1.12 11.92 -0.64
N THR A 86 -0.23 12.05 0.32
CA THR A 86 -0.54 12.32 1.74
C THR A 86 0.29 13.51 2.21
N GLN A 87 0.16 13.85 3.49
CA GLN A 87 0.98 14.86 4.15
C GLN A 87 2.49 14.56 4.10
N VAL A 88 2.89 13.29 3.95
CA VAL A 88 4.30 12.86 4.04
C VAL A 88 4.80 12.20 2.75
N TYR A 89 3.92 11.49 2.04
CA TYR A 89 4.31 10.61 0.94
C TYR A 89 3.59 10.94 -0.36
N GLU A 90 4.28 10.68 -1.46
CA GLU A 90 3.73 10.61 -2.80
C GLU A 90 3.91 9.19 -3.33
N LEU A 91 2.86 8.69 -3.97
CA LEU A 91 2.76 7.36 -4.55
C LEU A 91 2.38 7.49 -6.01
N GLU A 92 3.09 6.79 -6.87
CA GLU A 92 2.69 6.54 -8.26
C GLU A 92 2.62 5.05 -8.52
N GLY A 93 1.62 4.61 -9.27
CA GLY A 93 1.50 3.20 -9.64
C GLY A 93 0.24 2.91 -10.41
N THR A 94 -0.04 1.62 -10.61
CA THR A 94 -1.20 1.12 -11.36
C THR A 94 -2.22 0.50 -10.43
N LEU A 95 -3.41 1.11 -10.38
CA LEU A 95 -4.59 0.53 -9.74
C LEU A 95 -5.25 -0.44 -10.73
N GLU A 96 -5.33 -1.72 -10.36
CA GLU A 96 -6.11 -2.71 -11.11
C GLU A 96 -7.53 -2.74 -10.55
N TRP A 97 -8.53 -2.29 -11.33
CA TRP A 97 -9.91 -2.15 -10.88
C TRP A 97 -10.91 -2.81 -11.83
N ALA A 98 -12.00 -3.34 -11.29
CA ALA A 98 -13.07 -3.95 -12.09
C ALA A 98 -14.04 -2.87 -12.59
N GLY A 99 -14.21 -2.79 -13.91
CA GLY A 99 -15.13 -1.82 -14.53
C GLY A 99 -14.57 -0.40 -14.60
N ARG A 100 -15.46 0.59 -14.60
CA ARG A 100 -15.10 2.01 -14.71
C ARG A 100 -14.54 2.51 -13.38
N PHE A 101 -13.50 3.33 -13.45
CA PHE A 101 -12.99 4.05 -12.29
C PHE A 101 -14.07 4.92 -11.64
N ASP A 102 -14.31 4.68 -10.36
CA ASP A 102 -15.14 5.49 -9.47
C ASP A 102 -14.34 5.82 -8.20
N PHE A 103 -13.98 7.09 -8.04
CA PHE A 103 -13.23 7.57 -6.89
C PHE A 103 -13.98 7.30 -5.57
N SER A 104 -15.31 7.47 -5.56
CA SER A 104 -16.10 7.27 -4.34
C SER A 104 -16.06 5.81 -3.88
N THR A 105 -16.13 4.86 -4.81
CA THR A 105 -16.02 3.44 -4.48
C THR A 105 -14.61 3.06 -4.01
N VAL A 106 -13.56 3.62 -4.62
CA VAL A 106 -12.18 3.38 -4.17
C VAL A 106 -11.95 3.92 -2.75
N MET A 107 -12.48 5.12 -2.45
CA MET A 107 -12.17 5.85 -1.21
C MET A 107 -13.12 5.55 -0.04
N VAL A 108 -14.41 5.34 -0.31
CA VAL A 108 -15.46 5.28 0.71
C VAL A 108 -16.07 3.89 0.79
N GLU A 109 -16.24 3.22 -0.34
CA GLU A 109 -17.06 2.02 -0.40
C GLU A 109 -16.24 0.74 -0.16
N GLY A 110 -16.78 -0.17 0.66
CA GLY A 110 -16.19 -1.47 0.95
C GLY A 110 -15.55 -1.59 2.32
N THR A 111 -15.25 -2.84 2.70
CA THR A 111 -14.66 -3.23 3.99
C THR A 111 -13.13 -3.12 4.04
N ARG A 112 -12.51 -2.55 3.00
CA ARG A 112 -11.06 -2.58 2.81
C ARG A 112 -10.44 -1.21 3.03
N ASP A 113 -9.71 -1.03 4.12
CA ASP A 113 -8.90 0.16 4.36
C ASP A 113 -7.61 0.18 3.55
N PHE A 114 -7.05 -1.00 3.26
CA PHE A 114 -5.84 -1.18 2.48
C PHE A 114 -6.16 -1.61 1.05
N VAL A 115 -5.72 -0.79 0.10
CA VAL A 115 -5.97 -0.94 -1.34
C VAL A 115 -4.66 -1.34 -2.03
N PRO A 116 -4.66 -2.38 -2.90
CA PRO A 116 -3.48 -2.76 -3.66
C PRO A 116 -3.19 -1.80 -4.81
N LEU A 117 -1.91 -1.52 -5.00
CA LEU A 117 -1.35 -0.78 -6.11
C LEU A 117 -0.14 -1.55 -6.66
N TYR A 118 0.04 -1.57 -7.96
CA TYR A 118 1.09 -2.36 -8.64
C TYR A 118 2.07 -1.48 -9.39
N ASP A 119 3.29 -1.98 -9.59
CA ASP A 119 4.41 -1.25 -10.23
C ASP A 119 4.61 0.14 -9.62
N THR A 120 4.80 0.14 -8.30
CA THR A 120 4.68 1.36 -7.50
C THR A 120 6.01 2.01 -7.20
N THR A 121 5.99 3.34 -7.14
CA THR A 121 7.07 4.15 -6.58
C THR A 121 6.50 4.99 -5.45
N LEU A 122 7.04 4.82 -4.24
CA LEU A 122 6.74 5.65 -3.07
C LEU A 122 7.92 6.58 -2.81
N THR A 123 7.64 7.87 -2.65
CA THR A 123 8.62 8.90 -2.32
C THR A 123 8.15 9.70 -1.11
N ALA A 124 9.07 10.09 -0.22
CA ALA A 124 8.74 11.05 0.83
C ALA A 124 8.89 12.49 0.31
N ILE A 125 7.85 13.32 0.48
CA ILE A 125 7.76 14.66 -0.13
C ILE A 125 8.92 15.56 0.34
N LEU A 126 9.21 15.54 1.65
CA LEU A 126 10.28 16.36 2.24
C LEU A 126 11.67 15.73 2.16
N ILE A 127 11.75 14.45 1.75
CA ILE A 127 13.01 13.69 1.68
C ILE A 127 13.02 12.91 0.35
N PRO A 128 13.20 13.58 -0.80
CA PRO A 128 13.07 12.92 -2.11
C PRO A 128 14.11 11.81 -2.36
N SER A 129 15.21 11.81 -1.60
CA SER A 129 16.19 10.72 -1.62
C SER A 129 15.64 9.40 -1.07
N LEU A 130 14.58 9.44 -0.27
CA LEU A 130 13.83 8.26 0.13
C LEU A 130 12.83 7.90 -0.98
N ARG A 131 13.25 6.99 -1.85
CA ARG A 131 12.45 6.41 -2.92
C ARG A 131 12.40 4.89 -2.77
N ILE A 132 11.20 4.33 -2.76
CA ILE A 132 10.95 2.89 -2.66
C ILE A 132 10.22 2.45 -3.90
N GLU A 133 10.85 1.58 -4.69
CA GLU A 133 10.21 0.90 -5.82
C GLU A 133 9.73 -0.47 -5.38
N SER A 134 8.49 -0.79 -5.69
CA SER A 134 7.86 -2.01 -5.20
C SER A 134 6.87 -2.57 -6.22
N PRO A 135 7.04 -3.84 -6.66
CA PRO A 135 6.12 -4.49 -7.60
C PRO A 135 4.66 -4.49 -7.15
N ALA A 136 4.41 -4.55 -5.84
CA ALA A 136 3.09 -4.39 -5.26
C ALA A 136 3.15 -3.68 -3.90
N LEU A 137 2.18 -2.83 -3.64
CA LEU A 137 2.07 -2.04 -2.42
C LEU A 137 0.62 -2.04 -1.96
N LEU A 138 0.40 -2.17 -0.65
CA LEU A 138 -0.90 -1.91 -0.04
C LEU A 138 -0.86 -0.52 0.60
N PHE A 139 -1.70 0.42 0.17
CA PHE A 139 -1.80 1.74 0.79
C PHE A 139 -3.11 1.89 1.57
N ASN A 140 -3.06 2.62 2.67
CA ASN A 140 -4.21 2.91 3.51
C ASN A 140 -4.98 4.11 2.94
N ARG A 141 -6.18 3.84 2.41
CA ARG A 141 -7.02 4.89 1.80
C ARG A 141 -7.47 5.95 2.80
N LYS A 142 -7.52 5.65 4.10
CA LYS A 142 -7.93 6.62 5.13
C LYS A 142 -6.91 7.73 5.36
N GLN A 143 -5.69 7.58 4.86
CA GLN A 143 -4.62 8.58 4.98
C GLN A 143 -4.39 9.35 3.67
N VAL A 144 -5.21 9.13 2.64
CA VAL A 144 -5.05 9.76 1.33
C VAL A 144 -5.68 11.14 1.30
N ASP A 145 -4.90 12.14 0.89
CA ASP A 145 -5.36 13.51 0.68
C ASP A 145 -5.83 13.73 -0.77
N ILE A 146 -5.10 13.16 -1.75
CA ILE A 146 -5.41 13.30 -3.18
C ILE A 146 -5.22 11.95 -3.87
N LEU A 147 -6.13 11.61 -4.77
CA LEU A 147 -5.96 10.57 -5.79
C LEU A 147 -6.26 11.16 -7.16
N ALA A 148 -5.29 11.10 -8.08
CA ALA A 148 -5.42 11.59 -9.44
C ALA A 148 -5.16 10.47 -10.45
N LEU A 149 -5.99 10.39 -11.50
CA LEU A 149 -5.67 9.59 -12.67
C LEU A 149 -4.58 10.28 -13.47
N LEU A 150 -3.48 9.57 -13.75
CA LEU A 150 -2.38 10.14 -14.55
C LEU A 150 -2.81 10.39 -16.00
N SER A 151 -3.85 9.72 -16.50
CA SER A 151 -4.47 10.01 -17.80
C SER A 151 -5.11 11.40 -17.88
N HIS A 152 -5.41 12.03 -16.73
CA HIS A 152 -5.95 13.40 -16.67
C HIS A 152 -4.85 14.45 -16.43
N ARG A 153 -3.58 14.04 -16.36
CA ARG A 153 -2.46 14.96 -16.22
C ARG A 153 -2.39 15.84 -17.48
N LYS A 154 -2.53 17.15 -17.31
CA LYS A 154 -2.19 18.11 -18.36
C LYS A 154 -0.67 18.15 -18.50
N GLU A 155 -0.17 18.13 -19.73
CA GLU A 155 1.23 18.44 -20.00
C GLU A 155 1.48 19.90 -19.59
N THR A 156 2.51 20.10 -18.78
CA THR A 156 3.02 21.40 -18.32
C THR A 156 4.37 21.66 -18.93
#